data_AF-A0A357F007-F1
#
_entry.id   AF-A0A357F007-F1
#
_cell.length_a   1.000
_cell.length_b   1.000
_cell.length_c   1.000
_cell.angle_alpha   90.00
_cell.angle_beta   90.00
_cell.angle_gamma   90.00
#
_symmetry.space_group_name_H-M   'P 1'
#
loop_
_entity.id
_entity.type
_entity.pdbx_description
1 polymer ?
#
loop_
_entity_poly.entity_id
_entity_poly.type
_entity_poly.pdbx_seq_one_letter_code
_entity_poly.pdbx_strand_id
1 'polypeptide(L)'
;MWQWPAADKKTAPTVGNMIYRVHKPVFPLSEFIETFIYYSGVEFPHRVDRFLPNGDTEILIDFHDAPQFIYDNESLKEIQACRRVWASGVRTEPITIPSGNDSEMMVIIFKKGRAAPFFPFPMNEISDCVVDA
;
A
#
# COMPACT_ATOMS: atom_id res chain seq x y z
N MET A 1 29.72 -20.67 -41.92
CA MET A 1 30.07 -20.17 -40.57
C MET A 1 29.16 -18.98 -40.30
N TRP A 2 28.03 -19.22 -39.64
CA TRP A 2 27.00 -18.19 -39.41
C TRP A 2 27.39 -17.36 -38.19
N GLN A 3 27.54 -16.04 -38.37
CA GLN A 3 27.78 -15.10 -37.29
C GLN A 3 26.45 -14.67 -36.68
N TRP A 4 26.38 -14.77 -35.35
CA TRP A 4 25.28 -14.26 -34.52
C TRP A 4 25.42 -12.73 -34.40
N PRO A 5 24.37 -11.92 -34.61
CA PRO A 5 24.46 -10.49 -34.38
C PRO A 5 24.63 -10.23 -32.87
N ALA A 6 25.56 -9.35 -32.52
CA ALA A 6 25.85 -8.97 -31.14
C ALA A 6 24.55 -8.61 -30.41
N ALA A 7 24.32 -9.26 -29.27
CA ALA A 7 23.25 -8.89 -28.37
C ALA A 7 23.43 -7.41 -27.98
N ASP A 8 22.44 -6.58 -28.31
CA ASP A 8 22.31 -5.26 -27.72
C ASP A 8 22.42 -5.42 -26.21
N LYS A 9 23.40 -4.74 -25.62
CA LYS A 9 23.53 -4.62 -24.17
C LYS A 9 22.34 -3.80 -23.67
N LYS A 10 21.17 -4.43 -23.58
CA LYS A 10 20.12 -3.95 -22.69
C LYS A 10 20.76 -3.95 -21.32
N THR A 11 21.01 -2.75 -20.83
CA THR A 11 21.43 -2.46 -19.47
C THR A 11 20.65 -3.38 -18.53
N ALA A 12 21.37 -4.17 -17.75
CA ALA A 12 20.77 -4.85 -16.61
C ALA A 12 19.95 -3.81 -15.83
N PRO A 13 18.73 -4.13 -15.37
CA PRO A 13 17.99 -3.21 -14.52
C PRO A 13 18.94 -2.84 -13.37
N THR A 14 19.29 -1.55 -13.30
CA THR A 14 19.96 -1.00 -12.13
C THR A 14 19.04 -1.34 -10.97
N VAL A 15 19.53 -2.15 -10.03
CA VAL A 15 18.82 -2.36 -8.77
C VAL A 15 18.84 -1.00 -8.09
N GLY A 16 17.83 -0.17 -8.37
CA GLY A 16 17.49 0.96 -7.53
C GLY A 16 17.43 0.44 -6.10
N ASN A 17 17.95 1.22 -5.15
CA ASN A 17 18.13 0.79 -3.78
C ASN A 17 16.76 0.57 -3.10
N MET A 18 16.11 -0.55 -3.41
CA MET A 18 14.79 -0.91 -2.90
C MET A 18 14.92 -1.18 -1.40
N ILE A 19 14.19 -0.41 -0.61
CA ILE A 19 14.06 -0.66 0.81
C ILE A 19 12.74 -1.39 1.01
N TYR A 20 12.80 -2.50 1.72
CA TYR A 20 11.63 -3.21 2.26
C TYR A 20 11.97 -3.64 3.69
N ARG A 21 11.16 -3.21 4.65
CA ARG A 21 11.35 -3.47 6.08
C ARG A 21 10.03 -3.86 6.69
N VAL A 22 10.05 -4.93 7.46
CA VAL A 22 8.92 -5.44 8.21
C VAL A 22 9.32 -5.43 9.68
N HIS A 23 8.51 -4.80 10.52
CA HIS A 23 8.76 -4.72 11.95
C HIS A 23 7.52 -5.15 12.73
N LYS A 24 7.69 -6.12 13.63
CA LYS A 24 6.67 -6.46 14.62
C LYS A 24 6.95 -5.68 15.90
N PRO A 25 6.01 -4.83 16.36
CA PRO A 25 6.22 -4.11 17.60
C PRO A 25 6.32 -5.04 18.79
N VAL A 26 6.90 -4.51 19.86
CA VAL A 26 6.81 -5.07 21.21
C VAL A 26 5.68 -4.38 21.99
N PHE A 27 5.46 -4.81 23.24
CA PHE A 27 4.50 -4.18 24.14
C PHE A 27 4.77 -2.66 24.28
N PRO A 28 3.74 -1.80 24.32
CA PRO A 28 2.30 -2.13 24.32
C PRO A 28 1.67 -2.28 22.94
N LEU A 29 2.35 -1.86 21.88
CA LEU A 29 1.77 -1.81 20.54
C LEU A 29 1.51 -3.19 19.95
N SER A 30 2.26 -4.22 20.36
CA SER A 30 2.02 -5.61 19.97
C SER A 30 0.63 -6.15 20.31
N GLU A 31 -0.09 -5.53 21.24
CA GLU A 31 -1.47 -5.91 21.57
C GLU A 31 -2.47 -5.51 20.48
N PHE A 32 -2.11 -4.51 19.66
CA PHE A 32 -3.03 -3.90 18.70
C PHE A 32 -2.53 -3.96 17.25
N ILE A 33 -1.23 -3.81 17.05
CA ILE A 33 -0.59 -3.74 15.73
C ILE A 33 0.03 -5.09 15.44
N GLU A 34 -0.32 -5.66 14.28
CA GLU A 34 0.27 -6.92 13.81
C GLU A 34 1.68 -6.64 13.28
N THR A 35 1.84 -5.61 12.46
CA THR A 35 3.10 -5.33 11.75
C THR A 35 3.13 -3.89 11.21
N PHE A 36 4.34 -3.32 11.19
CA PHE A 36 4.71 -2.16 10.37
C PHE A 36 5.44 -2.64 9.13
N ILE A 37 5.07 -2.11 7.97
CA ILE A 37 5.78 -2.32 6.71
C ILE A 37 6.27 -0.97 6.23
N TYR A 38 7.54 -0.83 5.91
CA TYR A 38 8.10 0.33 5.23
C TYR A 38 8.75 -0.12 3.93
N TYR A 39 8.46 0.59 2.85
CA TYR A 39 9.11 0.35 1.58
C TYR A 39 9.36 1.64 0.80
N SER A 40 10.41 1.64 -0.03
CA SER A 40 10.82 2.74 -0.90
C SER A 40 11.56 2.19 -2.12
N GLY A 41 11.45 2.86 -3.27
CA GLY A 41 12.16 2.49 -4.50
C GLY A 41 11.68 1.18 -5.13
N VAL A 42 10.37 0.90 -5.02
CA VAL A 42 9.74 -0.27 -5.66
C VAL A 42 9.37 0.06 -7.11
N GLU A 43 9.68 -0.86 -8.02
CA GLU A 43 9.25 -0.83 -9.41
C GLU A 43 8.54 -2.13 -9.76
N PHE A 44 7.27 -2.03 -10.12
CA PHE A 44 6.43 -3.14 -10.56
C PHE A 44 6.17 -3.06 -12.07
N PRO A 45 6.13 -4.21 -12.77
CA PRO A 45 5.85 -4.26 -14.21
C PRO A 45 4.38 -4.00 -14.55
N HIS A 46 3.50 -4.06 -13.55
CA HIS A 46 2.08 -3.74 -13.67
C HIS A 46 1.81 -2.35 -13.08
N ARG A 47 0.67 -1.75 -13.44
CA ARG A 47 0.32 -0.37 -13.07
C ARG A 47 -0.75 -0.25 -11.99
N VAL A 48 -1.47 -1.34 -11.74
CA VAL A 48 -2.67 -1.37 -10.90
C VAL A 48 -2.65 -2.66 -10.10
N ASP A 49 -2.89 -2.53 -8.81
CA ASP A 49 -3.10 -3.63 -7.89
C ASP A 49 -4.57 -3.72 -7.47
N ARG A 50 -5.01 -4.94 -7.20
CA ARG A 50 -6.31 -5.23 -6.61
C ARG A 50 -6.14 -6.05 -5.35
N PHE A 51 -6.44 -5.44 -4.22
CA PHE A 51 -6.42 -6.10 -2.93
C PHE A 51 -7.81 -6.68 -2.62
N LEU A 52 -7.85 -7.98 -2.33
CA LEU A 52 -9.07 -8.67 -1.95
C LEU A 52 -9.43 -8.41 -0.48
N PRO A 53 -10.71 -8.48 -0.11
CA PRO A 53 -11.14 -8.45 1.29
C PRO A 53 -10.36 -9.46 2.15
N ASN A 54 -9.63 -8.94 3.14
CA ASN A 54 -8.84 -9.74 4.06
C ASN A 54 -9.20 -9.47 5.53
N GLY A 55 -10.08 -8.51 5.82
CA GLY A 55 -10.48 -8.13 7.18
C GLY A 55 -9.50 -7.19 7.90
N ASP A 56 -8.51 -6.63 7.21
CA ASP A 56 -7.57 -5.67 7.81
C ASP A 56 -8.17 -4.29 8.00
N THR A 57 -7.64 -3.59 8.99
CA THR A 57 -7.70 -2.14 9.11
C THR A 57 -6.28 -1.65 9.09
N GLU A 58 -6.01 -0.59 8.36
CA GLU A 58 -4.66 -0.13 8.09
C GLU A 58 -4.57 1.40 8.22
N ILE A 59 -3.43 1.90 8.68
CA ILE A 59 -3.04 3.30 8.49
C ILE A 59 -1.88 3.31 7.50
N LEU A 60 -2.01 4.12 6.47
CA LEU A 60 -0.99 4.32 5.45
C LEU A 60 -0.42 5.73 5.62
N ILE A 61 0.90 5.82 5.56
CA ILE A 61 1.66 7.07 5.59
C ILE A 61 2.51 7.11 4.33
N ASP A 62 2.19 8.01 3.42
CA ASP A 62 3.00 8.30 2.24
C ASP A 62 4.00 9.41 2.57
N PHE A 63 5.25 9.20 2.18
CA PHE A 63 6.34 10.16 2.37
C PHE A 63 6.57 11.03 1.12
N HIS A 64 5.79 10.84 0.05
CA HIS A 64 5.79 11.72 -1.12
C HIS A 64 4.85 12.93 -0.95
N ASP A 65 5.11 13.98 -1.74
CA ASP A 65 4.23 15.15 -1.84
C ASP A 65 3.11 14.98 -2.87
N ALA A 66 3.20 13.96 -3.74
CA ALA A 66 2.16 13.65 -4.73
C ALA A 66 1.07 12.75 -4.11
N PRO A 67 -0.21 12.96 -4.45
CA PRO A 67 -1.28 12.11 -3.95
C PRO A 67 -1.21 10.69 -4.54
N GLN A 68 -1.60 9.71 -3.72
CA GLN A 68 -2.05 8.41 -4.18
C GLN A 68 -3.54 8.46 -4.53
N PHE A 69 -4.02 7.45 -5.24
CA PHE A 69 -5.41 7.39 -5.67
C PHE A 69 -6.03 6.04 -5.41
N ILE A 70 -7.34 6.05 -5.21
CA ILE A 70 -8.21 4.86 -5.22
C ILE A 70 -8.99 4.89 -6.51
N TYR A 71 -9.05 3.75 -7.17
CA TYR A 71 -9.76 3.58 -8.43
C TYR A 71 -11.07 2.84 -8.21
N ASP A 72 -12.07 3.22 -9.01
CA ASP A 72 -13.28 2.44 -9.18
C ASP A 72 -12.95 1.01 -9.66
N ASN A 73 -13.60 0.01 -9.09
CA ASN A 73 -13.28 -1.40 -9.32
C ASN A 73 -13.60 -1.88 -10.75
N GLU A 74 -14.46 -1.20 -11.49
CA GLU A 74 -14.84 -1.59 -12.84
C GLU A 74 -14.21 -0.67 -13.90
N SER A 75 -14.42 0.63 -13.76
CA SER A 75 -13.99 1.63 -14.75
C SER A 75 -12.52 2.03 -14.63
N LEU A 76 -11.85 1.69 -13.52
CA LEU A 76 -10.48 2.09 -13.19
C LEU A 76 -10.25 3.61 -13.17
N LYS A 77 -11.32 4.40 -13.05
CA LYS A 77 -11.23 5.84 -12.89
C LYS A 77 -10.90 6.18 -11.45
N GLU A 78 -10.10 7.23 -11.26
CA GLU A 78 -9.85 7.83 -9.96
C GLU A 78 -11.18 8.25 -9.32
N ILE A 79 -11.44 7.76 -8.11
CA ILE A 79 -12.62 8.12 -7.31
C ILE A 79 -12.25 8.85 -6.03
N GLN A 80 -11.01 8.72 -5.57
CA GLN A 80 -10.51 9.41 -4.38
C GLN A 80 -9.00 9.61 -4.47
N ALA A 81 -8.53 10.75 -3.97
CA ALA A 81 -7.12 11.05 -3.76
C ALA A 81 -6.78 10.95 -2.27
N CYS A 82 -5.64 10.36 -1.93
CA CYS A 82 -5.09 10.25 -0.58
C CYS A 82 -3.71 10.91 -0.55
N ARG A 83 -3.46 11.85 0.37
CA ARG A 83 -2.29 12.75 0.23
C ARG A 83 -1.08 12.37 1.06
N ARG A 84 -1.28 12.11 2.35
CA ARG A 84 -0.18 11.95 3.30
C ARG A 84 -0.42 10.84 4.28
N VAL A 85 -1.57 10.88 4.95
CA VAL A 85 -1.97 9.85 5.90
C VAL A 85 -3.42 9.52 5.65
N TRP A 86 -3.75 8.25 5.60
CA TRP A 86 -5.13 7.80 5.50
C TRP A 86 -5.33 6.49 6.23
N ALA A 87 -6.58 6.24 6.62
CA ALA A 87 -7.02 5.00 7.20
C ALA A 87 -7.81 4.20 6.17
N SER A 88 -7.46 2.92 6.00
CA SER A 88 -8.23 1.96 5.22
C SER A 88 -9.02 1.08 6.20
N GLY A 89 -10.35 1.15 6.13
CA GLY A 89 -11.21 0.31 6.96
C GLY A 89 -11.35 -1.11 6.42
N VAL A 90 -11.98 -1.97 7.24
CA VAL A 90 -12.33 -3.33 6.82
C VAL A 90 -13.19 -3.29 5.56
N ARG A 91 -12.87 -4.16 4.60
CA ARG A 91 -13.57 -4.24 3.32
C ARG A 91 -14.39 -5.51 3.16
N THR A 92 -15.52 -5.38 2.47
CA THR A 92 -16.38 -6.45 1.95
C THR A 92 -16.19 -6.63 0.44
N GLU A 93 -15.66 -5.59 -0.24
CA GLU A 93 -15.31 -5.61 -1.66
C GLU A 93 -13.82 -5.32 -1.91
N PRO A 94 -13.27 -5.72 -3.06
CA PRO A 94 -11.89 -5.37 -3.40
C PRO A 94 -11.64 -3.86 -3.38
N ILE A 95 -10.38 -3.48 -3.23
CA ILE A 95 -9.91 -2.12 -3.51
C ILE A 95 -8.90 -2.17 -4.64
N THR A 96 -9.06 -1.25 -5.59
CA THR A 96 -8.16 -1.12 -6.74
C THR A 96 -7.35 0.16 -6.57
N ILE A 97 -6.01 0.06 -6.62
CA ILE A 97 -5.08 1.18 -6.44
C ILE A 97 -3.95 1.12 -7.49
N PRO A 98 -3.24 2.23 -7.76
CA PRO A 98 -1.97 2.16 -8.49
C PRO A 98 -1.00 1.21 -7.79
N SER A 99 -0.13 0.55 -8.56
CA SER A 99 0.85 -0.41 -8.02
C SER A 99 1.93 0.20 -7.13
N GLY A 100 1.89 1.51 -6.87
CA GLY A 100 2.87 2.19 -6.02
C GLY A 100 4.28 2.24 -6.62
N ASN A 101 4.42 2.20 -7.96
CA ASN A 101 5.69 2.52 -8.59
C ASN A 101 6.19 3.89 -8.10
N ASP A 102 7.47 3.96 -7.74
CA ASP A 102 8.11 5.14 -7.14
C ASP A 102 7.53 5.57 -5.78
N SER A 103 6.74 4.73 -5.10
CA SER A 103 6.20 5.06 -3.78
C SER A 103 7.20 4.80 -2.64
N GLU A 104 7.01 5.56 -1.56
CA GLU A 104 7.73 5.48 -0.30
C GLU A 104 6.69 5.58 0.78
N MET A 105 6.40 4.44 1.41
CA MET A 105 5.20 4.31 2.22
C MET A 105 5.48 3.47 3.45
N MET A 106 4.87 3.88 4.56
CA MET A 106 4.72 3.04 5.74
C MET A 106 3.27 2.60 5.88
N VAL A 107 3.05 1.30 6.05
CA VAL A 107 1.75 0.69 6.32
C VAL A 107 1.77 0.13 7.73
N ILE A 108 0.77 0.53 8.53
CA ILE A 108 0.53 0.01 9.87
C ILE A 108 -0.68 -0.91 9.78
N ILE A 109 -0.46 -2.21 9.95
CA ILE A 109 -1.52 -3.21 9.89
C ILE A 109 -1.95 -3.57 11.30
N PHE A 110 -3.22 -3.35 11.63
CA PHE A 110 -3.77 -3.73 12.93
C PHE A 110 -4.09 -5.22 12.97
N LYS A 111 -3.97 -5.82 14.16
CA LYS A 111 -4.60 -7.11 14.44
C LYS A 111 -6.11 -6.98 14.21
N LYS A 112 -6.72 -8.03 13.66
CA LYS A 112 -8.16 -8.07 13.33
C LYS A 112 -9.00 -7.64 14.54
N GLY A 113 -9.84 -6.61 14.36
CA GLY A 113 -10.72 -6.08 15.41
C GLY A 113 -10.01 -5.33 16.55
N ARG A 114 -8.71 -5.04 16.44
CA ARG A 114 -7.94 -4.34 17.50
C ARG A 114 -7.61 -2.88 17.19
N ALA A 115 -8.10 -2.35 16.08
CA ALA A 115 -7.85 -0.97 15.66
C ALA A 115 -8.62 0.08 16.48
N ALA A 116 -9.75 -0.28 17.10
CA ALA A 116 -10.69 0.65 17.72
C ALA A 116 -10.07 1.71 18.66
N PRO A 117 -9.08 1.41 19.53
CA PRO A 117 -8.48 2.42 20.41
C PRO A 117 -7.71 3.54 19.69
N PHE A 118 -7.44 3.40 18.39
CA PHE A 118 -6.65 4.34 17.60
C PHE A 118 -7.53 5.30 16.78
N PHE A 119 -8.85 5.12 16.80
CA PHE A 119 -9.79 5.91 16.03
C PHE A 119 -10.80 6.61 16.95
N PRO A 120 -11.16 7.89 16.68
CA PRO A 120 -12.09 8.65 17.53
C PRO A 120 -13.57 8.30 17.26
N PHE A 121 -13.83 7.28 16.45
CA PHE A 121 -15.16 6.88 15.99
C PHE A 121 -15.32 5.35 16.01
N PRO A 122 -16.56 4.84 16.02
CA PRO A 122 -16.86 3.43 15.81
C PRO A 122 -16.26 2.87 14.51
N MET A 123 -15.62 1.71 14.58
CA MET A 123 -14.91 1.13 13.43
C MET A 123 -15.81 0.83 12.21
N ASN A 124 -17.12 0.65 12.41
CA ASN A 124 -18.07 0.43 11.33
C ASN A 124 -18.33 1.70 10.50
N GLU A 125 -17.98 2.89 10.98
CA GLU A 125 -18.13 4.13 10.20
C GLU A 125 -17.15 4.22 9.03
N ILE A 126 -16.03 3.47 9.08
CA ILE A 126 -15.04 3.43 8.00
C ILE A 126 -15.02 2.11 7.24
N SER A 127 -15.98 1.21 7.49
CA SER A 127 -16.12 -0.01 6.69
C SER A 127 -16.32 0.34 5.21
N ASP A 128 -15.62 -0.37 4.33
CA ASP A 128 -15.61 -0.17 2.89
C ASP A 128 -15.09 1.21 2.42
N CYS A 129 -14.60 2.03 3.33
CA CYS A 129 -14.10 3.38 3.06
C CYS A 129 -12.59 3.49 3.29
N VAL A 130 -12.01 4.48 2.61
CA VAL A 130 -10.71 5.04 2.97
C VAL A 130 -10.93 6.48 3.40
N VAL A 131 -10.36 6.85 4.55
CA VAL A 131 -10.52 8.19 5.14
C VAL A 131 -9.17 8.87 5.20
N ASP A 132 -9.01 9.96 4.44
CA ASP A 132 -7.85 10.85 4.49
C ASP A 132 -7.87 11.64 5.81
N ALA A 133 -6.70 11.81 6.44
CA ALA A 133 -6.54 12.40 7.79
C ALA A 133 -6.12 13.89 7.77
#